data_AF-A0AA96EUT4-F1
#
_entry.id   AF-A0AA96EUT4-F1
#
_cell.length_a   1.000
_cell.length_b   1.000
_cell.length_c   1.000
_cell.angle_alpha   90.00
_cell.angle_beta   90.00
_cell.angle_gamma   90.00
#
_symmetry.space_group_name_H-M   'P 1'
#
loop_
_entity.id
_entity.type
_entity.pdbx_description
1 polymer ?
#
loop_
_entity_poly.entity_id
_entity_poly.type
_entity_poly.pdbx_seq_one_letter_code
_entity_poly.pdbx_strand_id
1 'polypeptide(L)'
;MKIFYSQFLIVFFIGISNAQINFEHSYTNTSGSSGNLYSFNTSSGLFYYTKQSNNISIYDENHNFTQDIPIIPGCEILFITDKLFNNDDNVEIVVRKSRNVTEQNPYALYTTWDIFILDNQGSTIHTFFDRKYPHVVKNSLGEYKLIVDAIGSCGGCTYSYNYVYDVYGLPGTLSIDQQSSILDNKIIGYPIPTKKLLTLTNVIPDANKKIEIYDISGKKVAETKIIIEDSEAKIDVSSLQSGVYICRYDDKSIKFIKE
;
A
#
# COMPACT_ATOMS: atom_id res chain seq x y z
N MET A 1 -80.77 -11.83 -13.39
CA MET A 1 -80.49 -13.23 -12.98
C MET A 1 -78.99 -13.40 -12.86
N LYS A 2 -78.52 -13.73 -11.65
CA LYS A 2 -77.16 -14.13 -11.23
C LYS A 2 -75.95 -13.27 -11.61
N ILE A 3 -75.52 -12.51 -10.60
CA ILE A 3 -74.15 -12.08 -10.31
C ILE A 3 -73.21 -13.28 -10.29
N PHE A 4 -72.03 -13.17 -10.89
CA PHE A 4 -70.80 -13.76 -10.36
C PHE A 4 -69.62 -12.81 -10.60
N TYR A 5 -69.14 -12.24 -9.51
CA TYR A 5 -67.85 -11.57 -9.41
C TYR A 5 -66.75 -12.59 -9.72
N SER A 6 -65.93 -12.34 -10.74
CA SER A 6 -64.63 -13.00 -10.85
C SER A 6 -63.57 -11.98 -10.48
N GLN A 7 -62.86 -12.29 -9.39
CA GLN A 7 -61.93 -11.40 -8.73
C GLN A 7 -60.69 -11.19 -9.60
N PHE A 8 -60.29 -9.91 -9.71
CA PHE A 8 -58.97 -9.48 -10.16
C PHE A 8 -57.90 -10.13 -9.27
N LEU A 9 -57.08 -11.02 -9.84
CA LEU A 9 -55.84 -11.44 -9.22
C LEU A 9 -54.73 -10.50 -9.70
N ILE A 10 -54.52 -9.37 -9.00
CA ILE A 10 -53.30 -8.58 -9.16
C ILE A 10 -52.22 -9.30 -8.37
N VAL A 11 -51.43 -10.12 -9.06
CA VAL A 11 -50.16 -10.60 -8.52
C VAL A 11 -49.19 -9.44 -8.62
N PHE A 12 -48.99 -8.71 -7.52
CA PHE A 12 -47.77 -7.92 -7.36
C PHE A 12 -46.61 -8.91 -7.33
N PHE A 13 -45.89 -9.04 -8.44
CA PHE A 13 -44.51 -9.49 -8.37
C PHE A 13 -43.74 -8.40 -7.62
N ILE A 14 -43.60 -8.59 -6.32
CA ILE A 14 -42.55 -7.93 -5.55
C ILE A 14 -41.25 -8.50 -6.13
N GLY A 15 -40.68 -7.80 -7.10
CA GLY A 15 -39.32 -8.06 -7.55
C GLY A 15 -38.44 -7.94 -6.33
N ILE A 16 -38.01 -9.07 -5.79
CA ILE A 16 -37.07 -9.10 -4.68
C ILE A 16 -35.79 -8.51 -5.26
N SER A 17 -35.50 -7.27 -4.88
CA SER A 17 -34.25 -6.56 -5.15
C SER A 17 -33.10 -7.32 -4.47
N ASN A 18 -32.63 -8.38 -5.12
CA ASN A 18 -31.50 -9.18 -4.66
C ASN A 18 -30.26 -8.80 -5.45
N ALA A 19 -29.63 -7.68 -5.08
CA ALA A 19 -28.18 -7.52 -4.89
C ALA A 19 -27.84 -6.04 -4.62
N GLN A 20 -27.09 -5.77 -3.54
CA GLN A 20 -26.43 -4.46 -3.30
C GLN A 20 -25.12 -4.31 -4.09
N ILE A 21 -24.83 -5.25 -5.00
CA ILE A 21 -23.56 -5.36 -5.72
C ILE A 21 -23.90 -5.51 -7.20
N ASN A 22 -23.34 -4.61 -8.02
CA ASN A 22 -23.39 -4.72 -9.47
C ASN A 22 -22.13 -5.41 -9.96
N PHE A 23 -22.30 -6.42 -10.81
CA PHE A 23 -21.19 -7.01 -11.53
C PHE A 23 -20.77 -6.07 -12.66
N GLU A 24 -19.50 -5.68 -12.71
CA GLU A 24 -18.97 -4.77 -13.74
C GLU A 24 -18.15 -5.52 -14.81
N HIS A 25 -17.22 -6.41 -14.43
CA HIS A 25 -16.35 -7.10 -15.38
C HIS A 25 -15.74 -8.40 -14.86
N SER A 26 -15.18 -9.22 -15.76
CA SER A 26 -14.37 -10.40 -15.43
C SER A 26 -13.07 -10.42 -16.22
N TYR A 27 -11.98 -10.69 -15.52
CA TYR A 27 -10.65 -10.83 -16.09
C TYR A 27 -10.20 -12.28 -16.07
N THR A 28 -9.30 -12.65 -16.99
CA THR A 28 -8.64 -13.95 -17.00
C THR A 28 -7.13 -13.78 -16.82
N ASN A 29 -6.55 -14.54 -15.89
CA ASN A 29 -5.12 -14.60 -15.65
C ASN A 29 -4.61 -15.99 -16.01
N THR A 30 -3.53 -16.05 -16.80
CA THR A 30 -2.89 -17.32 -17.18
C THR A 30 -1.72 -17.68 -16.26
N SER A 31 -1.25 -16.74 -15.43
CA SER A 31 -0.24 -16.99 -14.41
C SER A 31 -0.92 -17.28 -13.06
N GLY A 32 -0.76 -18.51 -12.55
CA GLY A 32 -1.39 -18.99 -11.31
C GLY A 32 -0.87 -18.36 -10.01
N SER A 33 -0.32 -17.14 -10.06
CA SER A 33 0.16 -16.43 -8.87
C SER A 33 -0.96 -15.57 -8.28
N SER A 34 -1.49 -15.99 -7.14
CA SER A 34 -2.33 -15.17 -6.26
C SER A 34 -1.47 -14.07 -5.63
N GLY A 35 -1.45 -12.88 -6.24
CA GLY A 35 -0.91 -11.65 -5.66
C GLY A 35 -2.04 -10.62 -5.53
N ASN A 36 -2.15 -9.98 -4.37
CA ASN A 36 -3.42 -9.48 -3.81
C ASN A 36 -3.97 -8.16 -4.37
N LEU A 37 -3.51 -7.64 -5.52
CA LEU A 37 -4.01 -6.38 -6.06
C LEU A 37 -4.06 -6.47 -7.58
N TYR A 38 -5.25 -6.52 -8.17
CA TYR A 38 -5.47 -6.42 -9.63
C TYR A 38 -5.86 -5.00 -10.06
N SER A 39 -5.59 -4.04 -9.19
CA SER A 39 -5.83 -2.63 -9.44
C SER A 39 -4.74 -1.78 -8.78
N PHE A 40 -4.59 -0.57 -9.29
CA PHE A 40 -3.69 0.45 -8.78
C PHE A 40 -4.23 1.83 -9.13
N ASN A 41 -3.85 2.83 -8.32
CA ASN A 41 -4.15 4.22 -8.63
C ASN A 41 -2.94 4.86 -9.30
N THR A 42 -3.22 5.78 -10.20
CA THR A 42 -2.25 6.75 -10.73
C THR A 42 -2.70 8.15 -10.34
N SER A 43 -1.94 9.17 -10.73
CA SER A 43 -2.41 10.55 -10.65
C SER A 43 -3.61 10.83 -11.55
N SER A 44 -3.88 9.98 -12.55
CA SER A 44 -4.99 10.12 -13.50
C SER A 44 -6.24 9.32 -13.16
N GLY A 45 -6.18 8.38 -12.20
CA GLY A 45 -7.32 7.59 -11.77
C GLY A 45 -7.00 6.13 -11.44
N LEU A 46 -8.05 5.34 -11.26
CA LEU A 46 -8.01 3.91 -10.99
C LEU A 46 -7.77 3.11 -12.27
N PHE A 47 -6.88 2.13 -12.19
CA PHE A 47 -6.63 1.16 -13.26
C PHE A 47 -6.73 -0.25 -12.71
N TYR A 48 -7.05 -1.18 -13.61
CA TYR A 48 -6.99 -2.62 -13.37
C TYR A 48 -5.86 -3.24 -14.18
N TYR A 49 -5.37 -4.40 -13.77
CA TYR A 49 -4.43 -5.16 -14.59
C TYR A 49 -4.59 -6.67 -14.45
N THR A 50 -4.22 -7.35 -15.53
CA THR A 50 -4.02 -8.81 -15.56
C THR A 50 -2.55 -9.12 -15.75
N LYS A 51 -2.14 -10.31 -15.32
CA LYS A 51 -0.75 -10.76 -15.39
C LYS A 51 -0.67 -12.08 -16.14
N GLN A 52 0.15 -12.08 -17.19
CA GLN A 52 0.53 -13.30 -17.91
C GLN A 52 2.00 -13.64 -17.58
N SER A 53 2.55 -14.66 -18.23
CA SER A 53 3.90 -15.14 -17.92
C SER A 53 5.00 -14.09 -18.15
N ASN A 54 4.82 -13.16 -19.09
CA ASN A 54 5.85 -12.23 -19.57
C ASN A 54 5.33 -10.80 -19.80
N ASN A 55 4.07 -10.51 -19.51
CA ASN A 55 3.51 -9.16 -19.60
C ASN A 55 2.43 -8.93 -18.53
N ILE A 56 2.09 -7.66 -18.35
CA ILE A 56 0.82 -7.25 -17.75
C ILE A 56 -0.01 -6.51 -18.78
N SER A 57 -1.32 -6.72 -18.74
CA SER A 57 -2.28 -5.93 -19.54
C SER A 57 -2.98 -4.96 -18.60
N ILE A 58 -3.01 -3.68 -18.97
CA ILE A 58 -3.60 -2.59 -18.16
C ILE A 58 -4.94 -2.18 -18.77
N TYR A 59 -5.90 -1.91 -17.89
CA TYR A 59 -7.25 -1.47 -18.23
C TYR A 59 -7.63 -0.23 -17.42
N ASP A 60 -8.36 0.70 -18.02
CA ASP A 60 -8.89 1.88 -17.33
C ASP A 60 -10.03 1.52 -16.36
N GLU A 61 -10.55 2.53 -15.64
CA GLU A 61 -11.67 2.38 -14.71
C GLU A 61 -12.97 1.86 -15.35
N ASN A 62 -13.11 2.00 -16.67
CA ASN A 62 -14.25 1.51 -17.47
C ASN A 62 -13.96 0.13 -18.10
N HIS A 63 -12.88 -0.53 -17.67
CA HIS A 63 -12.41 -1.82 -18.15
C HIS A 63 -11.95 -1.84 -19.62
N ASN A 64 -11.68 -0.70 -20.23
CA ASN A 64 -11.11 -0.64 -21.57
C ASN A 64 -9.61 -0.93 -21.51
N PHE A 65 -9.13 -1.78 -22.42
CA PHE A 65 -7.71 -2.04 -22.57
C PHE A 65 -6.94 -0.76 -22.92
N THR A 66 -5.84 -0.51 -22.21
CA THR A 66 -4.97 0.63 -22.43
C THR A 66 -3.66 0.21 -23.11
N GLN A 67 -2.95 -0.76 -22.52
CA GLN A 67 -1.64 -1.19 -23.02
C GLN A 67 -1.20 -2.54 -22.43
N ASP A 68 -0.24 -3.18 -23.10
CA ASP A 68 0.55 -4.28 -22.55
C ASP A 68 1.95 -3.79 -22.17
N ILE A 69 2.42 -4.16 -20.99
CA ILE A 69 3.79 -3.86 -20.54
C ILE A 69 4.54 -5.18 -20.35
N PRO A 70 5.67 -5.40 -21.05
CA PRO A 70 6.54 -6.55 -20.79
C PRO A 70 7.03 -6.58 -19.34
N ILE A 71 7.06 -7.76 -18.73
CA ILE A 71 7.63 -7.97 -17.39
C ILE A 71 8.60 -9.15 -17.40
N ILE A 72 9.44 -9.20 -16.37
CA ILE A 72 10.40 -10.29 -16.20
C ILE A 72 9.65 -11.60 -15.92
N PRO A 73 9.87 -12.68 -16.70
CA PRO A 73 9.15 -13.92 -16.49
C PRO A 73 9.37 -14.51 -15.10
N GLY A 74 8.28 -14.93 -14.47
CA GLY A 74 8.27 -15.48 -13.11
C GLY A 74 8.47 -14.45 -12.00
N CYS A 75 8.43 -13.14 -12.29
CA CYS A 75 8.46 -12.13 -11.24
C CYS A 75 7.13 -12.06 -10.47
N GLU A 76 7.20 -11.48 -9.29
CA GLU A 76 6.06 -11.05 -8.49
C GLU A 76 5.94 -9.53 -8.58
N ILE A 77 4.73 -9.03 -8.82
CA ILE A 77 4.45 -7.60 -8.81
C ILE A 77 4.22 -7.19 -7.37
N LEU A 78 4.95 -6.17 -6.92
CA LEU A 78 4.89 -5.66 -5.56
C LEU A 78 3.93 -4.48 -5.47
N PHE A 79 4.08 -3.52 -6.38
CA PHE A 79 3.12 -2.43 -6.59
C PHE A 79 3.35 -1.76 -7.95
N ILE A 80 2.37 -0.98 -8.38
CA ILE A 80 2.38 -0.19 -9.61
C ILE A 80 2.02 1.25 -9.24
N THR A 81 2.67 2.23 -9.87
CA THR A 81 2.48 3.66 -9.61
C THR A 81 2.78 4.48 -10.88
N ASP A 82 2.48 5.77 -10.86
CA ASP A 82 3.13 6.79 -11.70
C ASP A 82 3.79 7.81 -10.77
N LYS A 83 4.74 8.59 -11.31
CA LYS A 83 5.38 9.72 -10.62
C LYS A 83 6.04 9.40 -9.27
N LEU A 84 6.42 8.16 -8.95
CA LEU A 84 7.10 7.87 -7.69
C LEU A 84 8.61 7.91 -7.87
N PHE A 85 9.10 7.23 -8.90
CA PHE A 85 10.54 7.13 -9.19
C PHE A 85 11.00 8.19 -10.19
N ASN A 86 10.06 8.80 -10.90
CA ASN A 86 10.25 9.94 -11.79
C ASN A 86 9.12 10.99 -11.59
N ASN A 87 9.01 11.97 -12.50
CA ASN A 87 7.98 13.02 -12.45
C ASN A 87 7.00 12.98 -13.63
N ASP A 88 7.05 11.94 -14.48
CA ASP A 88 6.20 11.81 -15.65
C ASP A 88 4.97 10.94 -15.36
N ASP A 89 3.96 11.02 -16.24
CA ASP A 89 2.70 10.29 -16.12
C ASP A 89 2.82 8.80 -16.53
N ASN A 90 4.02 8.31 -16.83
CA ASN A 90 4.17 6.91 -17.24
C ASN A 90 4.11 5.99 -16.03
N VAL A 91 3.52 4.82 -16.27
CA VAL A 91 3.45 3.76 -15.27
C VAL A 91 4.84 3.21 -14.97
N GLU A 92 5.11 3.01 -13.69
CA GLU A 92 6.30 2.40 -13.11
C GLU A 92 5.88 1.15 -12.35
N ILE A 93 6.52 0.01 -12.62
CA ILE A 93 6.17 -1.28 -12.03
C ILE A 93 7.32 -1.74 -11.15
N VAL A 94 7.05 -1.97 -9.87
CA VAL A 94 8.02 -2.58 -8.96
C VAL A 94 7.74 -4.07 -8.90
N VAL A 95 8.72 -4.86 -9.33
CA VAL A 95 8.66 -6.32 -9.30
C VAL A 95 9.80 -6.89 -8.50
N ARG A 96 9.63 -8.11 -7.97
CA ARG A 96 10.74 -8.92 -7.49
C ARG A 96 10.84 -10.24 -8.22
N LYS A 97 12.04 -10.79 -8.28
CA LYS A 97 12.27 -12.13 -8.82
C LYS A 97 13.25 -12.88 -7.95
N SER A 98 12.94 -14.15 -7.71
CA SER A 98 13.88 -15.04 -7.06
C SER A 98 15.05 -15.35 -7.98
N ARG A 99 16.25 -15.32 -7.42
CA ARG A 99 17.46 -15.82 -8.06
C ARG A 99 17.83 -17.13 -7.40
N ASN A 100 18.02 -18.16 -8.21
CA ASN A 100 18.64 -19.39 -7.72
C ASN A 100 20.14 -19.15 -7.66
N VAL A 101 20.70 -19.10 -6.46
CA VAL A 101 22.15 -18.97 -6.27
C VAL A 101 22.75 -20.37 -6.39
N THR A 102 23.31 -20.68 -7.55
CA THR A 102 24.03 -21.94 -7.81
C THR A 102 25.49 -21.82 -7.37
N GLU A 103 25.78 -21.63 -6.08
CA GLU A 103 27.15 -21.77 -5.57
C GLU A 103 27.24 -22.55 -4.25
N GLN A 104 27.82 -23.75 -4.37
CA GLN A 104 28.66 -24.48 -3.40
C GLN A 104 28.15 -24.89 -2.00
N ASN A 105 26.85 -24.84 -1.68
CA ASN A 105 26.37 -25.55 -0.49
C ASN A 105 25.06 -26.34 -0.75
N PRO A 106 25.12 -27.68 -0.87
CA PRO A 106 23.94 -28.52 -1.12
C PRO A 106 22.92 -28.52 0.04
N TYR A 107 23.22 -27.86 1.17
CA TYR A 107 22.35 -27.78 2.34
C TYR A 107 21.73 -26.39 2.56
N ALA A 108 22.00 -25.43 1.69
CA ALA A 108 21.56 -24.04 1.85
C ALA A 108 20.68 -23.61 0.67
N LEU A 109 19.37 -23.83 0.80
CA LEU A 109 18.35 -23.25 -0.10
C LEU A 109 18.18 -21.77 0.23
N TYR A 110 19.17 -20.93 -0.10
CA TYR A 110 18.98 -19.48 -0.04
C TYR A 110 18.38 -19.00 -1.36
N THR A 111 17.06 -18.87 -1.40
CA THR A 111 16.42 -18.05 -2.44
C THR A 111 16.74 -16.59 -2.15
N THR A 112 17.66 -16.00 -2.91
CA THR A 112 17.83 -14.55 -2.91
C THR A 112 16.81 -13.92 -3.84
N TRP A 113 16.58 -12.63 -3.65
CA TRP A 113 15.60 -11.87 -4.41
C TRP A 113 16.27 -10.63 -4.96
N ASP A 114 15.83 -10.25 -6.15
CA ASP A 114 16.15 -8.96 -6.76
C ASP A 114 14.87 -8.17 -6.93
N ILE A 115 14.96 -6.87 -6.69
CA ILE A 115 13.88 -5.92 -6.99
C ILE A 115 14.25 -5.17 -8.26
N PHE A 116 13.30 -5.06 -9.18
CA PHE A 116 13.42 -4.31 -10.42
C PHE A 116 12.34 -3.24 -10.45
N ILE A 117 12.72 -2.03 -10.86
CA ILE A 117 11.79 -0.98 -11.24
C ILE A 117 11.75 -0.98 -12.76
N LEU A 118 10.57 -1.21 -13.34
CA LEU A 118 10.34 -1.23 -14.77
C LEU A 118 9.57 0.02 -15.20
N ASP A 119 9.88 0.55 -16.38
CA ASP A 119 9.09 1.60 -17.02
C ASP A 119 7.83 1.05 -17.72
N ASN A 120 7.07 1.94 -18.36
CA ASN A 120 5.86 1.59 -19.09
C ASN A 120 6.11 0.78 -20.39
N GLN A 121 7.36 0.58 -20.78
CA GLN A 121 7.76 -0.28 -21.90
C GLN A 121 8.41 -1.59 -21.42
N GLY A 122 8.48 -1.81 -20.11
CA GLY A 122 9.11 -2.99 -19.49
C GLY A 122 10.64 -2.91 -19.39
N SER A 123 11.24 -1.77 -19.71
CA SER A 123 12.68 -1.56 -19.54
C SER A 123 13.01 -1.36 -18.08
N THR A 124 14.14 -1.89 -17.63
CA THR A 124 14.59 -1.73 -16.23
C THR A 124 15.17 -0.33 -16.00
N ILE A 125 14.49 0.46 -15.18
CA ILE A 125 14.95 1.77 -14.67
C ILE A 125 16.06 1.55 -13.62
N HIS A 126 15.83 0.61 -12.70
CA HIS A 126 16.77 0.31 -11.62
C HIS A 126 16.68 -1.13 -11.15
N THR A 127 17.77 -1.64 -10.58
CA THR A 127 17.83 -2.97 -9.96
C THR A 127 18.46 -2.88 -8.58
N PHE A 128 17.78 -3.45 -7.58
CA PHE A 128 18.34 -3.64 -6.24
C PHE A 128 18.68 -5.11 -6.05
N PHE A 129 19.98 -5.40 -6.06
CA PHE A 129 20.47 -6.76 -5.93
C PHE A 129 20.40 -7.27 -4.49
N ASP A 130 20.00 -8.53 -4.34
CA ASP A 130 19.88 -9.18 -3.02
C ASP A 130 18.99 -8.37 -2.06
N ARG A 131 17.86 -7.88 -2.55
CA ARG A 131 16.82 -7.17 -1.79
C ARG A 131 15.46 -7.81 -2.01
N LYS A 132 14.61 -7.84 -0.99
CA LYS A 132 13.37 -8.63 -1.00
C LYS A 132 12.09 -7.82 -0.80
N TYR A 133 12.11 -6.85 0.11
CA TYR A 133 10.91 -6.09 0.46
C TYR A 133 11.18 -4.59 0.30
N PRO A 134 10.55 -3.93 -0.69
CA PRO A 134 10.50 -2.48 -0.79
C PRO A 134 9.39 -1.93 0.12
N HIS A 135 9.70 -0.87 0.84
CA HIS A 135 8.76 -0.11 1.65
C HIS A 135 8.87 1.36 1.27
N VAL A 136 7.75 1.98 0.92
CA VAL A 136 7.69 3.41 0.62
C VAL A 136 7.20 4.14 1.87
N VAL A 137 7.95 5.16 2.28
CA VAL A 137 7.60 6.02 3.40
C VAL A 137 7.70 7.48 3.00
N LYS A 138 6.97 8.34 3.72
CA LYS A 138 7.02 9.79 3.55
C LYS A 138 7.61 10.44 4.79
N ASN A 139 8.61 11.29 4.62
CA ASN A 139 9.20 12.03 5.74
C ASN A 139 8.36 13.28 6.08
N SER A 140 8.83 14.04 7.07
CA SER A 140 8.20 15.29 7.52
C SER A 140 8.12 16.35 6.42
N LEU A 141 9.15 16.44 5.59
CA LEU A 141 9.21 17.39 4.49
C LEU A 141 8.32 16.98 3.30
N GLY A 142 7.54 15.91 3.44
CA GLY A 142 6.70 15.37 2.37
C GLY A 142 7.47 14.63 1.29
N GLU A 143 8.76 14.38 1.46
CA GLU A 143 9.60 13.65 0.51
C GLU A 143 9.42 12.14 0.70
N TYR A 144 9.38 11.41 -0.41
CA TYR A 144 9.30 9.96 -0.40
C TYR A 144 10.68 9.33 -0.25
N LYS A 145 10.75 8.25 0.53
CA LYS A 145 11.92 7.39 0.65
C LYS A 145 11.53 5.96 0.30
N LEU A 146 12.41 5.27 -0.40
CA LEU A 146 12.33 3.82 -0.59
C LEU A 146 13.28 3.15 0.38
N ILE A 147 12.77 2.24 1.19
CA ILE A 147 13.56 1.35 2.04
C ILE A 147 13.51 -0.03 1.41
N VAL A 148 14.66 -0.60 1.09
CA VAL A 148 14.76 -2.00 0.63
C VAL A 148 15.57 -2.80 1.62
N ASP A 149 15.05 -3.96 2.00
CA ASP A 149 15.70 -4.83 2.97
C ASP A 149 16.25 -6.13 2.35
N ALA A 150 17.28 -6.66 3.00
CA ALA A 150 17.85 -7.97 2.75
C ALA A 150 17.93 -8.76 4.05
N ILE A 151 17.75 -10.08 3.96
CA ILE A 151 18.24 -10.99 4.99
C ILE A 151 19.71 -11.24 4.68
N GLY A 152 20.61 -10.56 5.39
CA GLY A 152 22.03 -10.79 5.28
C GLY A 152 22.38 -12.18 5.83
N SER A 153 22.85 -13.07 4.96
CA SER A 153 23.60 -14.25 5.37
C SER A 153 25.03 -13.81 5.70
N CYS A 154 25.44 -13.89 6.96
CA CYS A 154 26.86 -13.80 7.25
C CYS A 154 27.50 -15.13 6.81
N GLY A 155 28.38 -15.06 5.80
CA GLY A 155 29.12 -16.24 5.32
C GLY A 155 29.92 -16.87 6.47
N GLY A 156 29.45 -18.01 6.97
CA GLY A 156 30.16 -18.83 7.96
C GLY A 156 29.68 -18.73 9.41
N CYS A 157 28.67 -17.94 9.75
CA CYS A 157 28.15 -17.93 11.13
C CYS A 157 26.90 -18.81 11.31
N THR A 158 26.93 -19.61 12.36
CA THR A 158 25.78 -20.31 12.91
C THR A 158 24.79 -19.26 13.46
N TYR A 159 23.75 -18.96 12.69
CA TYR A 159 22.52 -18.25 13.15
C TYR A 159 22.65 -16.79 13.61
N SER A 160 23.28 -15.91 12.81
CA SER A 160 23.08 -14.45 12.97
C SER A 160 22.48 -13.87 11.69
N TYR A 161 21.16 -13.60 11.72
CA TYR A 161 20.47 -12.87 10.67
C TYR A 161 20.67 -11.37 10.89
N ASN A 162 21.62 -10.78 10.17
CA ASN A 162 21.72 -9.32 10.13
C ASN A 162 20.79 -8.81 9.04
N TYR A 163 19.77 -8.05 9.42
CA TYR A 163 18.96 -7.33 8.45
C TYR A 163 19.73 -6.10 7.99
N VAL A 164 19.94 -5.99 6.68
CA VAL A 164 20.54 -4.81 6.05
C VAL A 164 19.43 -4.05 5.36
N TYR A 165 19.39 -2.73 5.58
CA TYR A 165 18.43 -1.82 4.99
C TYR A 165 19.19 -0.73 4.25
N ASP A 166 18.79 -0.49 3.00
CA ASP A 166 19.22 0.70 2.27
C ASP A 166 18.05 1.68 2.18
N VAL A 167 18.36 2.97 2.26
CA VAL A 167 17.36 4.04 2.19
C VAL A 167 17.71 4.96 1.02
N TYR A 168 16.77 5.11 0.10
CA TYR A 168 16.90 5.94 -1.10
C TYR A 168 15.92 7.11 -1.05
N GLY A 169 16.38 8.29 -1.47
CA GLY A 169 15.49 9.42 -1.76
C GLY A 169 14.79 9.22 -3.09
N LEU A 170 13.48 9.46 -3.13
CA LEU A 170 12.69 9.38 -4.35
C LEU A 170 12.33 10.80 -4.83
N PRO A 171 12.45 11.10 -6.13
CA PRO A 171 12.23 12.44 -6.66
C PRO A 171 10.76 12.78 -6.90
N GLY A 172 9.89 11.79 -6.86
CA GLY A 172 8.51 11.88 -7.30
C GLY A 172 7.51 12.33 -6.23
N THR A 173 6.23 12.33 -6.62
CA THR A 173 5.08 12.69 -5.78
C THR A 173 3.92 11.73 -6.02
N LEU A 174 3.15 11.41 -4.98
CA LEU A 174 1.95 10.57 -5.09
C LEU A 174 0.68 11.37 -4.82
N SER A 175 -0.39 11.06 -5.57
CA SER A 175 -1.75 11.49 -5.23
C SER A 175 -2.19 10.92 -3.88
N ILE A 176 -3.29 11.45 -3.33
CA ILE A 176 -3.85 10.95 -2.07
C ILE A 176 -4.27 9.48 -2.19
N ASP A 177 -4.89 9.12 -3.31
CA ASP A 177 -5.38 7.75 -3.55
C ASP A 177 -4.24 6.76 -3.74
N GLN A 178 -3.12 7.20 -4.33
CA GLN A 178 -1.89 6.41 -4.41
C GLN A 178 -1.24 6.18 -3.05
N GLN A 179 -1.23 7.20 -2.18
CA GLN A 179 -0.66 7.07 -0.85
C GLN A 179 -1.38 6.02 -0.01
N SER A 180 -2.68 5.81 -0.23
CA SER A 180 -3.46 4.80 0.50
C SER A 180 -3.02 3.36 0.22
N SER A 181 -2.51 3.08 -0.97
CA SER A 181 -2.12 1.73 -1.41
C SER A 181 -0.62 1.48 -1.37
N ILE A 182 0.21 2.53 -1.52
CA ILE A 182 1.66 2.41 -1.65
C ILE A 182 2.38 2.60 -0.31
N LEU A 183 1.88 3.49 0.55
CA LEU A 183 2.53 3.70 1.86
C LEU A 183 2.28 2.49 2.75
N ASP A 184 3.32 2.04 3.45
CA ASP A 184 3.16 1.02 4.48
C ASP A 184 2.00 1.42 5.40
N ASN A 185 1.12 0.49 5.74
CA ASN A 185 -0.02 0.74 6.63
C ASN A 185 0.40 1.13 8.06
N LYS A 186 1.70 1.30 8.30
CA LYS A 186 2.28 1.85 9.51
C LYS A 186 2.35 3.38 9.44
N ILE A 187 1.62 3.98 10.36
CA ILE A 187 1.79 5.38 10.76
C ILE A 187 3.12 5.56 11.49
N ILE A 188 3.79 6.69 11.27
CA ILE A 188 5.03 7.05 11.97
C ILE A 188 4.77 8.34 12.73
N GLY A 189 5.23 8.41 13.98
CA GLY A 189 5.12 9.60 14.82
C GLY A 189 6.47 10.22 15.15
N TYR A 190 6.58 11.55 15.10
CA TYR A 190 7.75 12.28 15.59
C TYR A 190 7.38 13.69 16.08
N PRO A 191 8.22 14.30 16.94
CA PRO A 191 9.33 13.66 17.65
C PRO A 191 8.81 12.65 18.69
N ILE A 192 9.64 11.64 19.00
CA ILE A 192 9.42 10.75 20.13
C ILE A 192 10.73 10.72 20.94
N PRO A 193 10.76 11.24 22.18
CA PRO A 193 9.64 11.83 22.92
C PRO A 193 9.14 13.18 22.36
N THR A 194 7.93 13.59 22.74
CA THR A 194 7.36 14.92 22.41
C THR A 194 6.87 15.66 23.65
N LYS A 195 6.87 16.99 23.60
CA LYS A 195 6.35 17.88 24.66
C LYS A 195 4.96 18.43 24.37
N LYS A 196 4.65 18.73 23.10
CA LYS A 196 3.46 19.51 22.71
C LYS A 196 2.81 19.01 21.44
N LEU A 197 3.58 18.86 20.38
CA LEU A 197 3.05 18.46 19.08
C LEU A 197 3.62 17.11 18.67
N LEU A 198 2.75 16.18 18.30
CA LEU A 198 3.13 14.92 17.67
C LEU A 198 2.71 15.00 16.20
N THR A 199 3.68 14.94 15.30
CA THR A 199 3.42 14.85 13.86
C THR A 199 3.30 13.40 13.44
N LEU A 200 2.29 13.12 12.63
CA LEU A 200 2.02 11.82 12.03
C LEU A 200 2.40 11.86 10.55
N THR A 201 3.22 10.90 10.10
CA THR A 201 3.45 10.63 8.68
C THR A 201 2.91 9.25 8.28
N ASN A 202 2.86 9.01 6.97
CA ASN A 202 2.18 7.86 6.36
C ASN A 202 0.68 7.79 6.69
N VAL A 203 0.05 8.96 6.82
CA VAL A 203 -1.40 9.13 6.95
C VAL A 203 -1.89 10.12 5.91
N ILE A 204 -3.14 9.95 5.48
CA ILE A 204 -3.82 10.93 4.63
C ILE A 204 -4.43 11.97 5.56
N PRO A 205 -4.00 13.25 5.53
CA PRO A 205 -4.55 14.26 6.41
C PRO A 205 -6.05 14.49 6.15
N ASP A 206 -6.86 14.41 7.21
CA ASP A 206 -8.30 14.70 7.17
C ASP A 206 -8.72 15.45 8.43
N ALA A 207 -9.16 16.70 8.26
CA ALA A 207 -9.54 17.59 9.35
C ALA A 207 -10.83 17.16 10.09
N ASN A 208 -11.63 16.27 9.48
CA ASN A 208 -12.86 15.74 10.08
C ASN A 208 -12.60 14.47 10.89
N LYS A 209 -11.44 13.83 10.71
CA LYS A 209 -11.10 12.63 11.48
C LYS A 209 -10.63 12.96 12.88
N LYS A 210 -11.06 12.11 13.80
CA LYS A 210 -10.69 12.18 15.21
C LYS A 210 -9.50 11.26 15.46
N ILE A 211 -8.57 11.76 16.26
CA ILE A 211 -7.47 11.02 16.84
C ILE A 211 -7.87 10.61 18.24
N GLU A 212 -7.65 9.35 18.57
CA GLU A 212 -7.87 8.83 19.92
C GLU A 212 -6.54 8.50 20.57
N ILE A 213 -6.37 8.92 21.82
CA ILE A 213 -5.15 8.69 22.59
C ILE A 213 -5.50 7.82 23.79
N TYR A 214 -4.76 6.73 23.95
CA TYR A 214 -4.90 5.75 25.01
C TYR A 214 -3.64 5.75 25.89
N ASP A 215 -3.81 5.54 27.19
CA ASP A 215 -2.69 5.24 28.08
C ASP A 215 -2.23 3.78 27.94
N ILE A 216 -1.13 3.40 28.63
CA ILE A 216 -0.60 2.03 28.59
C ILE A 216 -1.54 0.96 29.13
N SER A 217 -2.59 1.34 29.87
CA SER A 217 -3.61 0.40 30.35
C SER A 217 -4.71 0.15 29.31
N GLY A 218 -4.66 0.86 28.18
CA GLY A 218 -5.68 0.81 27.12
C GLY A 218 -6.87 1.71 27.38
N LYS A 219 -6.83 2.60 28.37
CA LYS A 219 -7.91 3.57 28.64
C LYS A 219 -7.76 4.77 27.71
N LYS A 220 -8.85 5.17 27.05
CA LYS A 220 -8.90 6.41 26.26
C LYS A 220 -8.78 7.61 27.21
N VAL A 221 -7.73 8.42 27.02
CA VAL A 221 -7.42 9.59 27.86
C VAL A 221 -7.65 10.91 27.14
N ALA A 222 -7.63 10.92 25.81
CA ALA A 222 -7.95 12.10 25.01
C ALA A 222 -8.57 11.71 23.65
N GLU A 223 -9.31 12.65 23.10
CA GLU A 223 -9.81 12.63 21.73
C GLU A 223 -9.61 14.04 21.16
N THR A 224 -8.93 14.15 20.02
CA THR A 224 -8.59 15.44 19.42
C THR A 224 -8.72 15.38 17.90
N LYS A 225 -8.67 16.53 17.24
CA LYS A 225 -8.70 16.62 15.78
C LYS A 225 -7.28 16.72 15.23
N ILE A 226 -7.10 16.28 13.99
CA ILE A 226 -5.86 16.56 13.26
C ILE A 226 -5.79 18.05 12.95
N ILE A 227 -4.63 18.63 13.23
CA ILE A 227 -4.22 19.96 12.75
C ILE A 227 -3.45 19.71 11.45
N ILE A 228 -3.91 20.28 10.34
CA ILE A 228 -3.22 20.19 9.05
C ILE A 228 -2.41 21.47 8.87
N GLU A 229 -1.09 21.36 8.95
CA GLU A 229 -0.14 22.45 8.76
C GLU A 229 0.99 21.97 7.85
N ASP A 230 1.32 22.73 6.80
CA ASP A 230 2.40 22.41 5.86
C ASP A 230 2.27 20.99 5.26
N SER A 231 1.04 20.55 4.98
CA SER A 231 0.71 19.19 4.52
C SER A 231 1.05 18.05 5.50
N GLU A 232 1.36 18.38 6.76
CA GLU A 232 1.56 17.41 7.84
C GLU A 232 0.30 17.26 8.70
N ALA A 233 0.06 16.05 9.21
CA ALA A 233 -0.96 15.77 10.20
C ALA A 233 -0.36 15.91 11.61
N LYS A 234 -0.74 16.95 12.34
CA LYS A 234 -0.23 17.23 13.69
C LYS A 234 -1.30 17.03 14.75
N ILE A 235 -0.87 16.66 15.96
CA ILE A 235 -1.70 16.45 17.14
C ILE A 235 -1.15 17.27 18.29
N ASP A 236 -1.99 18.10 18.91
CA ASP A 236 -1.65 18.74 20.19
C ASP A 236 -1.86 17.76 21.35
N VAL A 237 -0.75 17.42 22.02
CA VAL A 237 -0.65 16.54 23.18
C VAL A 237 -0.18 17.28 24.43
N SER A 238 -0.15 18.63 24.40
CA SER A 238 0.37 19.47 25.49
C SER A 238 -0.36 19.29 26.82
N SER A 239 -1.64 18.91 26.77
CA SER A 239 -2.49 18.68 27.95
C SER A 239 -2.25 17.31 28.63
N LEU A 240 -1.51 16.40 27.98
CA LEU A 240 -1.19 15.09 28.56
C LEU A 240 -0.07 15.21 29.60
N GLN A 241 -0.17 14.42 30.66
CA GLN A 241 0.92 14.23 31.62
C GLN A 241 2.08 13.47 30.98
N SER A 242 3.26 13.56 31.60
CA SER A 242 4.42 12.76 31.17
C SER A 242 4.11 11.27 31.27
N GLY A 243 4.42 10.52 30.22
CA GLY A 243 4.06 9.10 30.18
C GLY A 243 4.15 8.47 28.80
N VAL A 244 3.75 7.21 28.71
CA VAL A 244 3.70 6.44 27.48
C VAL A 244 2.25 6.32 27.02
N TYR A 245 2.03 6.54 25.73
CA TYR A 245 0.69 6.59 25.15
C TYR A 245 0.64 5.84 23.82
N ILE A 246 -0.56 5.44 23.42
CA ILE A 246 -0.89 4.91 22.10
C ILE A 246 -1.80 5.92 21.42
N CYS A 247 -1.37 6.46 20.28
CA CYS A 247 -2.19 7.29 19.41
C CYS A 247 -2.78 6.42 18.31
N ARG A 248 -4.10 6.50 18.10
CA ARG A 248 -4.85 5.79 17.07
C ARG A 248 -5.42 6.77 16.05
N TYR A 249 -5.22 6.45 14.78
CA TYR A 249 -5.79 7.11 13.63
C TYR A 249 -6.38 6.04 12.69
N ASP A 250 -7.70 5.99 12.57
CA ASP A 250 -8.43 4.89 11.93
C ASP A 250 -8.03 3.51 12.52
N ASP A 251 -7.60 2.59 11.67
CA ASP A 251 -7.10 1.26 12.02
C ASP A 251 -5.60 1.25 12.37
N LYS A 252 -4.92 2.39 12.23
CA LYS A 252 -3.48 2.55 12.43
C LYS A 252 -3.18 3.09 13.83
N SER A 253 -2.05 2.68 14.42
CA SER A 253 -1.62 3.21 15.72
C SER A 253 -0.11 3.34 15.86
N ILE A 254 0.31 4.31 16.68
CA ILE A 254 1.70 4.48 17.13
C ILE A 254 1.76 4.53 18.65
N LYS A 255 2.87 4.02 19.19
CA LYS A 255 3.28 4.32 20.57
C LYS A 255 4.13 5.58 20.58
N PHE A 256 3.90 6.50 21.51
CA PHE A 256 4.76 7.67 21.72
C PHE A 256 5.02 7.92 23.21
N ILE A 257 6.01 8.77 23.50
CA ILE A 257 6.39 9.18 24.86
C ILE A 257 6.14 10.68 24.98
N LYS A 258 5.37 11.08 26.00
CA LYS A 258 5.15 12.47 26.39
C LYS A 258 6.12 12.83 27.51
N GLU A 259 6.85 13.93 27.33
CA GLU A 259 7.68 14.55 28.37
C GLU A 259 6.89 15.51 29.26
#